data_AF-A0A2V0PKD3-F1
#
_entry.id   AF-A0A2V0PKD3-F1
#
_cell.length_a   1.000
_cell.length_b   1.000
_cell.length_c   1.000
_cell.angle_alpha   90.00
_cell.angle_beta   90.00
_cell.angle_gamma   90.00
#
_symmetry.space_group_name_H-M   'P 1'
#
loop_
_entity.id
_entity.type
_entity.pdbx_description
1 polymer ?
#
loop_
_entity_poly.entity_id
_entity_poly.type
_entity_poly.pdbx_seq_one_letter_code
_entity_poly.pdbx_strand_id
1 'polypeptide(L)'
;MSIDEDGILRWDVLDAAASQINNIPVLSRYTLRPGQKPSTAPGSTLPTQPNAHKLSSKPVIFYRDTNSWCPYCARVWLALEEKGIDYDSVLIDLYAKPEWYSSMVPTNLVPAVTLGGRQADPIVVWESKDILLALEERFPDAPRLLPADEAGRAEVLSFLDELAEAQVERAGFSFMTGGRLLGDDQQPHGAQLVEALKATFLEKLAWLESKFAARGGPYFMGADLTIADISCISFMERLAAGLPKFRGLQLRGNPDFPAVSAWLAAMEARPTYQRVRSDDQTLQLLFARMMRGSTAAADAAALAWAADAAADPGLAAARAEAALALEASRESLVAAIVAGTGICRYQANAYGATVLSVNGRPPILSPAARRAVGHQLDRVAAAVRTGVPGARADSSSACAMGAAAAAFLRARHGELLGLSRAAGAQLEEACSRVLTQTYAEAVDPMTFEPMVAPVIAAAEGGDGAAPGAGAGAGARGARAAGGGGVLAHADPAAVEAALKIQANRDVILEDIATKSGIARPTASAFGRTYASVNGAPPRLSPAVREAIDLHLRRLAGLLLTGNMGPKADAPEAAAIGAAALAFFRNRASAPRDMSATAAERFRAACDAVLMDIY
;
A
#
# COMPACT_ATOMS: atom_id res chain seq x y z
N MET A 1 18.27 -25.72 -5.81
CA MET A 1 17.67 -24.43 -6.21
C MET A 1 17.27 -24.58 -7.66
N SER A 2 15.98 -24.76 -7.97
CA SER A 2 15.54 -25.00 -9.37
C SER A 2 15.19 -23.69 -10.03
N ILE A 3 16.22 -22.90 -10.30
CA ILE A 3 16.17 -21.82 -11.29
C ILE A 3 15.97 -22.44 -12.68
N ASP A 4 15.31 -21.76 -13.61
CA ASP A 4 15.36 -22.17 -15.01
C ASP A 4 16.79 -22.02 -15.59
N GLU A 5 16.99 -22.45 -16.83
CA GLU A 5 18.31 -22.43 -17.49
C GLU A 5 18.94 -21.02 -17.52
N ASP A 6 18.11 -19.98 -17.38
CA ASP A 6 18.51 -18.58 -17.38
C ASP A 6 18.77 -18.02 -15.97
N GLY A 7 18.48 -18.76 -14.90
CA GLY A 7 18.69 -18.28 -13.53
C GLY A 7 17.50 -17.54 -12.91
N ILE A 8 16.31 -17.66 -13.51
CA ILE A 8 15.06 -17.03 -13.05
C ILE A 8 14.29 -18.02 -12.18
N LEU A 9 13.57 -17.50 -11.17
CA LEU A 9 12.69 -18.30 -10.32
C LEU A 9 11.56 -18.91 -11.15
N ARG A 10 11.43 -20.24 -11.12
CA ARG A 10 10.26 -20.94 -11.64
C ARG A 10 9.14 -20.98 -10.59
N TRP A 11 7.89 -20.81 -11.02
CA TRP A 11 6.74 -20.80 -10.11
C TRP A 11 6.51 -22.15 -9.40
N ASP A 12 6.90 -23.26 -10.01
CA ASP A 12 6.80 -24.61 -9.43
C ASP A 12 7.65 -24.80 -8.17
N VAL A 13 8.74 -24.05 -8.02
CA VAL A 13 9.54 -24.01 -6.79
C VAL A 13 8.75 -23.43 -5.63
N LEU A 14 7.97 -22.39 -5.90
CA LEU A 14 7.10 -21.80 -4.89
C LEU A 14 5.92 -22.71 -4.56
N ASP A 15 5.38 -23.46 -5.52
CA ASP A 15 4.36 -24.50 -5.26
C ASP A 15 4.90 -25.58 -4.31
N ALA A 16 6.15 -26.00 -4.51
CA ALA A 16 6.84 -26.94 -3.63
C ALA A 16 7.21 -26.34 -2.25
N ALA A 17 7.53 -25.05 -2.19
CA ALA A 17 7.86 -24.37 -0.93
C ALA A 17 6.61 -24.10 -0.07
N ALA A 18 5.49 -23.70 -0.69
CA ALA A 18 4.20 -23.53 -0.04
C ALA A 18 3.68 -24.82 0.61
N SER A 19 4.00 -25.98 0.01
CA SER A 19 3.64 -27.30 0.56
C SER A 19 4.58 -27.80 1.67
N GLN A 20 5.76 -27.20 1.85
CA GLN A 20 6.72 -27.55 2.92
C GLN A 20 6.53 -26.72 4.21
N ILE A 21 5.78 -25.63 4.16
CA ILE A 21 5.41 -24.87 5.37
C ILE A 21 4.22 -25.59 6.01
N ASN A 22 4.52 -26.54 6.91
CA ASN A 22 3.60 -27.49 7.58
C ASN A 22 2.42 -26.89 8.39
N ASN A 23 2.12 -25.60 8.27
CA ASN A 23 1.01 -24.95 8.98
C ASN A 23 0.25 -23.91 8.13
N ILE A 24 0.44 -23.89 6.81
CA ILE A 24 -0.48 -23.16 5.93
C ILE A 24 -1.57 -24.16 5.52
N PRO A 25 -2.84 -23.98 5.92
CA PRO A 25 -3.93 -24.79 5.40
C PRO A 25 -3.85 -24.79 3.88
N VAL A 26 -3.92 -25.99 3.29
CA VAL A 26 -4.00 -26.23 1.84
C VAL A 26 -4.78 -25.10 1.18
N LEU A 27 -4.19 -24.49 0.14
CA LEU A 27 -4.79 -23.54 -0.80
C LEU A 27 -6.21 -23.99 -1.21
N SER A 28 -7.21 -23.66 -0.39
CA SER A 28 -8.60 -23.83 -0.75
C SER A 28 -8.92 -22.69 -1.70
N ARG A 29 -8.83 -23.01 -2.99
CA ARG A 29 -9.12 -22.15 -4.13
C ARG A 29 -10.30 -21.24 -3.83
N TYR A 30 -10.00 -19.96 -3.65
CA TYR A 30 -11.02 -18.95 -3.81
C TYR A 30 -11.30 -18.85 -5.33
N THR A 31 -12.52 -18.48 -5.69
CA THR A 31 -12.85 -18.20 -7.09
C THR A 31 -13.64 -16.90 -7.08
N LEU A 32 -12.99 -15.80 -7.46
CA LEU A 32 -13.65 -14.52 -7.65
C LEU A 32 -14.22 -14.43 -9.05
N ARG A 33 -15.54 -14.21 -9.11
CA ARG A 33 -16.27 -13.95 -10.35
C ARG A 33 -16.11 -12.48 -10.76
N PRO A 34 -16.17 -12.16 -12.07
CA PRO A 34 -16.07 -10.80 -12.58
C PRO A 34 -17.10 -9.87 -11.92
N GLY A 35 -16.65 -8.71 -11.42
CA GLY A 35 -17.53 -7.64 -10.94
C GLY A 35 -17.67 -7.46 -9.41
N GLN A 36 -16.88 -8.12 -8.57
CA GLN A 36 -16.84 -7.84 -7.12
C GLN A 36 -15.40 -7.74 -6.57
N LYS A 37 -15.28 -7.08 -5.40
CA LYS A 37 -14.03 -6.59 -4.74
C LYS A 37 -13.41 -7.62 -3.75
N PRO A 38 -12.16 -8.09 -3.97
CA PRO A 38 -11.45 -9.14 -3.18
C PRO A 38 -10.79 -8.83 -1.82
N SER A 39 -10.07 -9.82 -1.26
CA SER A 39 -10.11 -10.30 0.13
C SER A 39 -8.73 -10.51 0.78
N THR A 40 -8.49 -9.85 1.92
CA THR A 40 -7.53 -10.32 2.94
C THR A 40 -8.06 -10.13 4.35
N ALA A 41 -9.25 -10.64 4.60
CA ALA A 41 -9.52 -10.99 5.98
C ALA A 41 -8.48 -12.08 6.41
N PRO A 42 -7.87 -11.97 7.60
CA PRO A 42 -7.06 -13.01 8.23
C PRO A 42 -7.87 -14.29 8.49
N GLY A 43 -9.19 -14.16 8.46
CA GLY A 43 -10.15 -15.26 8.48
C GLY A 43 -10.76 -15.56 7.10
N SER A 44 -11.43 -16.70 6.99
CA SER A 44 -12.17 -17.08 5.78
C SER A 44 -13.18 -16.00 5.39
N THR A 45 -13.27 -15.69 4.09
CA THR A 45 -14.19 -14.69 3.54
C THR A 45 -15.29 -15.40 2.78
N LEU A 46 -16.55 -15.14 3.16
CA LEU A 46 -17.73 -15.70 2.52
C LEU A 46 -18.15 -14.87 1.30
N PRO A 47 -18.85 -15.47 0.33
CA PRO A 47 -19.43 -14.73 -0.78
C PRO A 47 -20.39 -13.63 -0.31
N THR A 48 -20.38 -12.49 -0.99
CA THR A 48 -21.29 -11.36 -0.72
C THR A 48 -22.71 -11.67 -1.24
N GLN A 49 -23.46 -12.46 -0.47
CA GLN A 49 -24.81 -12.89 -0.80
C GLN A 49 -25.75 -12.88 0.42
N PRO A 50 -27.07 -12.83 0.20
CA PRO A 50 -28.05 -12.93 1.29
C PRO A 50 -27.82 -14.21 2.11
N ASN A 51 -28.05 -14.12 3.43
CA ASN A 51 -27.91 -15.24 4.36
C ASN A 51 -26.51 -15.88 4.40
N ALA A 52 -25.44 -15.11 4.17
CA ALA A 52 -24.05 -15.60 4.27
C ALA A 52 -23.76 -16.31 5.60
N HIS A 53 -24.43 -15.92 6.70
CA HIS A 53 -24.34 -16.59 7.99
C HIS A 53 -24.64 -18.10 7.94
N LYS A 54 -25.49 -18.57 7.02
CA LYS A 54 -25.83 -20.00 6.88
C LYS A 54 -24.69 -20.84 6.30
N LEU A 55 -23.71 -20.19 5.67
CA LEU A 55 -22.53 -20.84 5.12
C LEU A 55 -21.39 -20.96 6.14
N SER A 56 -21.39 -20.10 7.16
CA SER A 56 -20.33 -20.10 8.16
C SER A 56 -20.54 -21.21 9.17
N SER A 57 -19.46 -21.92 9.52
CA SER A 57 -19.40 -22.77 10.71
C SER A 57 -18.87 -22.02 11.94
N LYS A 58 -18.48 -20.76 11.79
CA LYS A 58 -17.83 -19.96 12.83
C LYS A 58 -18.84 -19.19 13.68
N PRO A 59 -18.47 -18.81 14.92
CA PRO A 59 -19.38 -18.13 15.83
C PRO A 59 -19.69 -16.69 15.42
N VAL A 60 -18.82 -16.05 14.63
CA VAL A 60 -18.97 -14.65 14.17
C VAL A 60 -18.88 -14.54 12.65
N ILE A 61 -19.81 -13.82 12.04
CA ILE A 61 -19.65 -13.27 10.68
C ILE A 61 -19.45 -11.76 10.78
N PHE A 62 -18.34 -11.26 10.25
CA PHE A 62 -17.93 -9.87 10.28
C PHE A 62 -18.16 -9.20 8.92
N TYR A 63 -19.16 -8.31 8.85
CA TYR A 63 -19.43 -7.50 7.66
C TYR A 63 -18.60 -6.23 7.72
N ARG A 64 -17.72 -6.07 6.73
CA ARG A 64 -16.69 -5.04 6.75
C ARG A 64 -16.44 -4.47 5.37
N ASP A 65 -15.76 -3.33 5.33
CA ASP A 65 -15.42 -2.70 4.06
C ASP A 65 -14.44 -3.53 3.23
N THR A 66 -14.59 -3.44 1.91
CA THR A 66 -13.75 -4.17 0.94
C THR A 66 -12.27 -3.81 0.95
N ASN A 67 -11.89 -2.63 1.45
CA ASN A 67 -10.54 -2.11 1.28
C ASN A 67 -9.71 -2.07 2.57
N SER A 68 -10.28 -2.44 3.72
CA SER A 68 -9.66 -2.26 5.04
C SER A 68 -9.36 -0.80 5.42
N TRP A 69 -10.07 0.14 4.80
CA TRP A 69 -9.88 1.56 5.02
C TRP A 69 -10.74 2.10 6.16
N CYS A 70 -11.82 1.40 6.51
CA CYS A 70 -12.74 1.85 7.54
C CYS A 70 -12.11 1.72 8.95
N PRO A 71 -11.87 2.84 9.68
CA PRO A 71 -11.33 2.78 11.04
C PRO A 71 -12.27 2.05 11.99
N TYR A 72 -13.59 2.19 11.80
CA TYR A 72 -14.59 1.48 12.61
C TYR A 72 -14.54 -0.03 12.40
N CYS A 73 -14.28 -0.50 11.18
CA CYS A 73 -14.04 -1.92 10.91
C CYS A 73 -12.74 -2.39 11.56
N ALA A 74 -11.68 -1.58 11.55
CA ALA A 74 -10.41 -1.91 12.18
C ALA A 74 -10.55 -2.14 13.69
N ARG A 75 -11.44 -1.41 14.38
CA ARG A 75 -11.75 -1.65 15.81
C ARG A 75 -12.25 -3.07 16.07
N VAL A 76 -13.30 -3.46 15.36
CA VAL A 76 -13.93 -4.79 15.49
C VAL A 76 -12.94 -5.88 15.12
N TRP A 77 -12.18 -5.66 14.04
CA TRP A 77 -11.18 -6.61 13.59
C TRP A 77 -10.07 -6.82 14.61
N LEU A 78 -9.50 -5.74 15.17
CA LEU A 78 -8.49 -5.85 16.21
C LEU A 78 -9.02 -6.56 17.45
N ALA A 79 -10.26 -6.28 17.86
CA ALA A 79 -10.86 -6.98 18.99
C ALA A 79 -11.07 -8.47 18.74
N LEU A 80 -11.49 -8.88 17.53
CA LEU A 80 -11.60 -10.30 17.18
C LEU A 80 -10.24 -11.01 17.28
N GLU A 81 -9.17 -10.38 16.80
CA GLU A 81 -7.80 -10.92 16.88
C GLU A 81 -7.27 -10.97 18.33
N GLU A 82 -7.44 -9.92 19.12
CA GLU A 82 -7.02 -9.87 20.53
C GLU A 82 -7.76 -10.91 21.39
N LYS A 83 -9.04 -11.11 21.11
CA LYS A 83 -9.87 -12.11 21.80
C LYS A 83 -9.67 -13.52 21.23
N GLY A 84 -8.94 -13.70 20.13
CA GLY A 84 -8.78 -15.00 19.47
C GLY A 84 -10.11 -15.64 19.06
N ILE A 85 -11.13 -14.83 18.73
CA ILE A 85 -12.46 -15.33 18.34
C ILE A 85 -12.41 -15.75 16.87
N ASP A 86 -12.85 -16.97 16.57
CA ASP A 86 -12.98 -17.40 15.17
C ASP A 86 -14.09 -16.65 14.44
N TYR A 87 -13.77 -16.06 13.29
CA TYR A 87 -14.73 -15.33 12.48
C TYR A 87 -14.56 -15.59 10.99
N ASP A 88 -15.67 -15.46 10.26
CA ASP A 88 -15.67 -15.30 8.80
C ASP A 88 -15.97 -13.83 8.46
N SER A 89 -15.49 -13.34 7.33
CA SER A 89 -15.80 -11.98 6.85
C SER A 89 -16.73 -11.99 5.64
N VAL A 90 -17.55 -10.95 5.52
CA VAL A 90 -18.28 -10.61 4.28
C VAL A 90 -17.90 -9.19 3.89
N LEU A 91 -17.40 -9.03 2.66
CA LEU A 91 -16.90 -7.74 2.18
C LEU A 91 -18.03 -6.95 1.52
N ILE A 92 -18.27 -5.75 2.05
CA ILE A 92 -19.29 -4.82 1.61
C ILE A 92 -18.63 -3.69 0.81
N ASP A 93 -19.05 -3.53 -0.44
CA ASP A 93 -18.64 -2.40 -1.27
C ASP A 93 -19.30 -1.12 -0.75
N LEU A 94 -18.49 -0.17 -0.26
CA LEU A 94 -19.00 1.07 0.30
C LEU A 94 -19.69 1.98 -0.73
N TYR A 95 -19.37 1.84 -2.01
CA TYR A 95 -19.94 2.64 -3.10
C TYR A 95 -21.16 1.99 -3.75
N ALA A 96 -21.25 0.66 -3.67
CA ALA A 96 -22.30 -0.13 -4.29
C ALA A 96 -22.78 -1.22 -3.30
N LYS A 97 -23.36 -0.79 -2.18
CA LYS A 97 -23.81 -1.70 -1.12
C LYS A 97 -24.97 -2.57 -1.63
N PRO A 98 -24.94 -3.90 -1.40
CA PRO A 98 -26.04 -4.76 -1.78
C PRO A 98 -27.33 -4.41 -1.02
N GLU A 99 -28.48 -4.50 -1.69
CA GLU A 99 -29.78 -4.20 -1.08
C GLU A 99 -30.06 -5.03 0.18
N TRP A 100 -29.71 -6.32 0.15
CA TRP A 100 -29.90 -7.22 1.30
C TRP A 100 -29.13 -6.76 2.55
N TYR A 101 -28.01 -6.06 2.38
CA TYR A 101 -27.22 -5.56 3.50
C TYR A 101 -27.94 -4.39 4.18
N SER A 102 -28.49 -3.47 3.39
CA SER A 102 -29.27 -2.33 3.88
C SER A 102 -30.53 -2.79 4.64
N SER A 103 -31.14 -3.90 4.24
CA SER A 103 -32.27 -4.49 4.98
C SER A 103 -31.86 -5.11 6.32
N MET A 104 -30.62 -5.62 6.41
CA MET A 104 -30.08 -6.22 7.62
C MET A 104 -29.54 -5.18 8.60
N VAL A 105 -28.93 -4.11 8.09
CA VAL A 105 -28.31 -3.03 8.86
C VAL A 105 -28.97 -1.71 8.46
N PRO A 106 -29.97 -1.21 9.23
CA PRO A 106 -30.77 -0.04 8.84
C PRO A 106 -29.97 1.25 8.65
N THR A 107 -28.84 1.41 9.34
CA THR A 107 -27.93 2.55 9.15
C THR A 107 -27.22 2.50 7.80
N ASN A 108 -27.21 1.33 7.16
CA ASN A 108 -26.47 1.04 5.93
C ASN A 108 -24.97 1.35 6.06
N LEU A 109 -24.41 1.30 7.28
CA LEU A 109 -23.00 1.50 7.58
C LEU A 109 -22.31 0.17 7.85
N VAL A 110 -20.97 0.19 7.80
CA VAL A 110 -20.11 -0.89 8.33
C VAL A 110 -19.33 -0.31 9.51
N PRO A 111 -18.88 -1.12 10.48
CA PRO A 111 -19.03 -2.58 10.57
C PRO A 111 -20.41 -3.05 11.03
N ALA A 112 -20.68 -4.33 10.76
CA ALA A 112 -21.71 -5.12 11.45
C ALA A 112 -21.18 -6.53 11.73
N VAL A 113 -21.78 -7.23 12.70
CA VAL A 113 -21.51 -8.65 12.95
C VAL A 113 -22.81 -9.44 13.07
N THR A 114 -22.76 -10.71 12.67
CA THR A 114 -23.73 -11.72 13.08
C THR A 114 -23.09 -12.61 14.13
N LEU A 115 -23.74 -12.74 15.29
CA LEU A 115 -23.33 -13.61 16.39
C LEU A 115 -24.24 -14.85 16.44
N GLY A 116 -23.66 -16.04 16.63
CA GLY A 116 -24.42 -17.30 16.82
C GLY A 116 -24.27 -18.35 15.71
N GLY A 117 -23.51 -18.07 14.66
CA GLY A 117 -23.17 -19.02 13.59
C GLY A 117 -24.37 -19.77 13.00
N ARG A 118 -24.17 -21.06 12.65
CA ARG A 118 -25.16 -21.93 12.00
C ARG A 118 -26.16 -22.61 12.96
N GLN A 119 -25.93 -22.51 14.28
CA GLN A 119 -26.57 -23.37 15.28
C GLN A 119 -27.59 -22.62 16.18
N ALA A 120 -27.74 -21.31 16.03
CA ALA A 120 -28.68 -20.50 16.81
C ALA A 120 -29.36 -19.42 15.94
N ASP A 121 -30.43 -18.80 16.46
CA ASP A 121 -31.01 -17.62 15.85
C ASP A 121 -29.96 -16.49 15.82
N PRO A 122 -29.55 -16.03 14.62
CA PRO A 122 -28.44 -15.09 14.49
C PRO A 122 -28.82 -13.72 15.02
N ILE A 123 -28.01 -13.17 15.94
CA ILE A 123 -28.16 -11.79 16.39
C ILE A 123 -27.27 -10.91 15.52
N VAL A 124 -27.86 -9.89 14.90
CA VAL A 124 -27.10 -8.89 14.13
C VAL A 124 -26.84 -7.69 15.03
N VAL A 125 -25.58 -7.28 15.15
CA VAL A 125 -25.14 -6.09 15.88
C VAL A 125 -24.38 -5.19 14.93
N TRP A 126 -24.68 -3.89 14.93
CA TRP A 126 -23.97 -2.86 14.17
C TRP A 126 -23.57 -1.72 15.11
N GLU A 127 -22.80 -0.75 14.62
CA GLU A 127 -22.03 0.22 15.41
C GLU A 127 -20.79 -0.39 16.08
N SER A 128 -19.61 0.17 15.79
CA SER A 128 -18.35 -0.44 16.25
C SER A 128 -18.25 -0.55 17.77
N LYS A 129 -18.72 0.44 18.54
CA LYS A 129 -18.71 0.40 20.02
C LYS A 129 -19.58 -0.73 20.55
N ASP A 130 -20.81 -0.83 20.05
CA ASP A 130 -21.80 -1.82 20.50
C ASP A 130 -21.36 -3.24 20.14
N ILE A 131 -20.72 -3.43 18.98
CA ILE A 131 -20.10 -4.71 18.60
C ILE A 131 -19.01 -5.10 19.60
N LEU A 132 -18.12 -4.19 19.99
CA LEU A 132 -17.04 -4.51 20.95
C LEU A 132 -17.61 -4.96 22.31
N LEU A 133 -18.66 -4.28 22.79
CA LEU A 133 -19.36 -4.66 24.02
C LEU A 133 -20.08 -6.00 23.91
N ALA A 134 -20.75 -6.25 22.78
CA ALA A 134 -21.40 -7.53 22.52
C ALA A 134 -20.37 -8.69 22.44
N LEU A 135 -19.19 -8.48 21.89
CA LEU A 135 -18.13 -9.49 21.88
C LEU A 135 -17.61 -9.80 23.30
N GLU A 136 -17.49 -8.80 24.17
CA GLU A 136 -17.15 -9.02 25.58
C GLU A 136 -18.22 -9.85 26.32
N GLU A 137 -19.50 -9.55 26.08
CA GLU A 137 -20.61 -10.25 26.74
C GLU A 137 -20.78 -11.69 26.24
N ARG A 138 -20.66 -11.91 24.92
CA ARG A 138 -20.98 -13.20 24.29
C ARG A 138 -19.83 -14.20 24.26
N PHE A 139 -18.61 -13.73 24.49
CA PHE A 139 -17.41 -14.57 24.58
C PHE A 139 -16.65 -14.30 25.89
N PRO A 140 -17.25 -14.61 27.06
CA PRO A 140 -16.66 -14.32 28.36
C PRO A 140 -15.41 -15.17 28.68
N ASP A 141 -15.25 -16.31 28.00
CA ASP A 141 -14.09 -17.21 28.13
C ASP A 141 -12.89 -16.80 27.26
N ALA A 142 -13.09 -15.86 26.33
CA ALA A 142 -12.01 -15.27 25.54
C ALA A 142 -11.23 -14.23 26.36
N PRO A 143 -9.97 -13.90 26.01
CA PRO A 143 -9.23 -12.78 26.59
C PRO A 143 -10.10 -11.53 26.69
N ARG A 144 -10.05 -10.85 27.84
CA ARG A 144 -10.93 -9.70 28.12
C ARG A 144 -10.30 -8.41 27.64
N LEU A 145 -11.12 -7.53 27.08
CA LEU A 145 -10.76 -6.16 26.72
C LEU A 145 -11.39 -5.12 27.66
N LEU A 146 -12.03 -5.60 28.72
CA LEU A 146 -12.53 -4.84 29.85
C LEU A 146 -12.06 -5.47 31.17
N PRO A 147 -11.84 -4.67 32.23
CA PRO A 147 -11.57 -5.19 33.55
C PRO A 147 -12.63 -6.21 34.02
N ALA A 148 -12.23 -7.10 34.93
CA ALA A 148 -13.13 -8.13 35.45
C ALA A 148 -14.09 -7.60 36.52
N ASP A 149 -13.67 -6.58 37.27
CA ASP A 149 -14.47 -5.95 38.31
C ASP A 149 -15.36 -4.84 37.76
N GLU A 150 -16.51 -4.65 38.39
CA GLU A 150 -17.54 -3.70 37.94
C GLU A 150 -17.04 -2.25 37.91
N ALA A 151 -16.19 -1.87 38.88
CA ALA A 151 -15.67 -0.51 38.96
C ALA A 151 -14.73 -0.20 37.79
N GLY A 152 -13.80 -1.09 37.48
CA GLY A 152 -12.91 -0.96 36.32
C GLY A 152 -13.68 -1.00 35.00
N ARG A 153 -14.74 -1.81 34.89
CA ARG A 153 -15.64 -1.81 33.71
C ARG A 153 -16.30 -0.44 33.53
N ALA A 154 -16.93 0.08 34.59
CA ALA A 154 -17.59 1.37 34.56
C ALA A 154 -16.61 2.50 34.21
N GLU A 155 -15.38 2.42 34.71
CA GLU A 155 -14.32 3.37 34.40
C GLU A 155 -13.95 3.38 32.91
N VAL A 156 -13.74 2.21 32.30
CA VAL A 156 -13.45 2.13 30.85
C VAL A 156 -14.61 2.64 30.02
N LEU A 157 -15.85 2.29 30.38
CA LEU A 157 -17.05 2.75 29.67
C LEU A 157 -17.20 4.27 29.76
N SER A 158 -17.02 4.86 30.94
CA SER A 158 -17.02 6.31 31.12
C SER A 158 -15.91 6.99 30.32
N PHE A 159 -14.73 6.36 30.24
CA PHE A 159 -13.62 6.91 29.46
C PHE A 159 -13.87 6.85 27.95
N LEU A 160 -14.61 5.84 27.45
CA LEU A 160 -15.03 5.82 26.04
C LEU A 160 -15.93 7.00 25.67
N ASP A 161 -16.81 7.41 26.59
CA ASP A 161 -17.66 8.58 26.40
C ASP A 161 -16.82 9.86 26.45
N GLU A 162 -15.90 9.98 27.41
CA GLU A 162 -14.96 11.11 27.48
C GLU A 162 -14.10 11.23 26.21
N LEU A 163 -13.60 10.11 25.68
CA LEU A 163 -12.82 10.07 24.44
C LEU A 163 -13.64 10.53 23.23
N ALA A 164 -14.92 10.13 23.14
CA ALA A 164 -15.82 10.56 22.07
C ALA A 164 -16.14 12.06 22.14
N GLU A 165 -16.32 12.61 23.35
CA GLU A 165 -16.53 14.04 23.58
C GLU A 165 -15.28 14.88 23.29
N ALA A 166 -14.09 14.33 23.54
CA ALA A 166 -12.83 15.03 23.28
C ALA A 166 -12.59 15.32 21.79
N GLN A 167 -13.15 14.50 20.89
CA GLN A 167 -13.07 14.65 19.43
C GLN A 167 -11.63 14.80 18.89
N VAL A 168 -10.68 14.07 19.47
CA VAL A 168 -9.26 14.14 19.09
C VAL A 168 -9.06 13.76 17.62
N GLU A 169 -9.74 12.71 17.17
CA GLU A 169 -9.68 12.25 15.78
C GLU A 169 -10.27 13.28 14.82
N ARG A 170 -11.39 13.93 15.18
CA ARG A 170 -12.01 14.96 14.34
C ARG A 170 -11.06 16.15 14.17
N ALA A 171 -10.48 16.65 15.27
CA ALA A 171 -9.51 17.73 15.24
C ALA A 171 -8.28 17.35 14.38
N GLY A 172 -7.77 16.13 14.55
CA GLY A 172 -6.64 15.61 13.77
C GLY A 172 -6.93 15.51 12.28
N PHE A 173 -8.08 14.96 11.88
CA PHE A 173 -8.45 14.85 10.47
C PHE A 173 -8.76 16.23 9.86
N SER A 174 -9.42 17.13 10.59
CA SER A 174 -9.60 18.51 10.13
C SER A 174 -8.25 19.17 9.89
N PHE A 175 -7.31 19.10 10.83
CA PHE A 175 -5.96 19.63 10.63
C PHE A 175 -5.27 18.98 9.43
N MET A 176 -5.15 17.65 9.41
CA MET A 176 -4.48 16.88 8.36
C MET A 176 -5.03 17.18 6.96
N THR A 177 -6.34 17.38 6.83
CA THR A 177 -7.02 17.60 5.54
C THR A 177 -7.30 19.06 5.23
N GLY A 178 -7.12 19.96 6.20
CA GLY A 178 -7.36 21.40 6.08
C GLY A 178 -8.86 21.71 6.03
N GLY A 179 -9.66 21.00 6.84
CA GLY A 179 -11.11 21.14 6.96
C GLY A 179 -11.93 20.43 5.86
N ARG A 180 -11.31 20.06 4.74
CA ARG A 180 -12.04 19.65 3.52
C ARG A 180 -12.74 18.30 3.60
N LEU A 181 -12.25 17.36 4.41
CA LEU A 181 -12.84 16.01 4.46
C LEU A 181 -14.12 15.96 5.31
N LEU A 182 -14.29 16.88 6.24
CA LEU A 182 -15.38 16.87 7.21
C LEU A 182 -16.49 17.88 6.88
N GLY A 183 -16.47 18.45 5.67
CA GLY A 183 -17.49 19.39 5.21
C GLY A 183 -17.38 20.77 5.85
N ASP A 184 -16.20 21.16 6.36
CA ASP A 184 -15.95 22.53 6.78
C ASP A 184 -15.77 23.40 5.52
N ASP A 185 -16.88 23.72 4.85
CA ASP A 185 -16.98 24.72 3.77
C ASP A 185 -16.80 26.17 4.30
N GLN A 186 -16.32 26.30 5.54
CA GLN A 186 -16.12 27.57 6.22
C GLN A 186 -14.89 28.29 5.68
N GLN A 187 -15.10 29.54 5.24
CA GLN A 187 -14.05 30.54 5.20
C GLN A 187 -13.58 30.84 6.64
N PRO A 188 -12.28 31.10 6.87
CA PRO A 188 -11.26 31.36 5.86
C PRO A 188 -10.65 30.08 5.27
N HIS A 189 -10.37 30.06 3.97
CA HIS A 189 -9.45 29.10 3.37
C HIS A 189 -8.01 29.64 3.42
N GLY A 190 -7.01 28.75 3.58
CA GLY A 190 -5.59 29.12 3.51
C GLY A 190 -4.82 28.95 4.83
N ALA A 191 -3.61 29.49 4.89
CA ALA A 191 -2.64 29.24 5.97
C ALA A 191 -3.18 29.54 7.39
N GLN A 192 -4.01 30.57 7.55
CA GLN A 192 -4.59 30.94 8.85
C GLN A 192 -5.53 29.87 9.42
N LEU A 193 -6.39 29.28 8.57
CA LEU A 193 -7.25 28.16 9.00
C LEU A 193 -6.39 26.95 9.37
N VAL A 194 -5.36 26.64 8.59
CA VAL A 194 -4.48 25.50 8.88
C VAL A 194 -3.78 25.69 10.23
N GLU A 195 -3.30 26.89 10.55
CA GLU A 195 -2.71 27.19 11.87
C GLU A 195 -3.76 27.12 13.01
N ALA A 196 -4.98 27.60 12.79
CA ALA A 196 -6.05 27.46 13.78
C ALA A 196 -6.40 25.98 14.04
N LEU A 197 -6.55 25.19 12.97
CA LEU A 197 -6.79 23.75 13.07
C LEU A 197 -5.63 23.01 13.74
N LYS A 198 -4.38 23.44 13.48
CA LYS A 198 -3.18 22.94 14.16
C LYS A 198 -3.25 23.20 15.65
N ALA A 199 -3.54 24.44 16.06
CA ALA A 199 -3.65 24.82 17.47
C ALA A 199 -4.71 23.98 18.19
N THR A 200 -5.90 23.85 17.59
CA THR A 200 -6.98 22.99 18.12
C THR A 200 -6.53 21.53 18.25
N PHE A 201 -5.84 20.99 17.24
CA PHE A 201 -5.37 19.60 17.30
C PHE A 201 -4.30 19.41 18.39
N LEU A 202 -3.36 20.35 18.54
CA LEU A 202 -2.33 20.28 19.59
C LEU A 202 -2.93 20.35 20.99
N GLU A 203 -3.99 21.14 21.21
CA GLU A 203 -4.73 21.16 22.48
C GLU A 203 -5.36 19.78 22.78
N LYS A 204 -6.03 19.17 21.78
CA LYS A 204 -6.61 17.82 21.93
C LYS A 204 -5.55 16.74 22.13
N LEU A 205 -4.39 16.88 21.49
CA LEU A 205 -3.26 15.98 21.66
C LEU A 205 -2.65 16.11 23.06
N ALA A 206 -2.56 17.32 23.62
CA ALA A 206 -2.14 17.55 25.00
C ALA A 206 -3.12 16.95 26.02
N TRP A 207 -4.42 17.03 25.75
CA TRP A 207 -5.42 16.31 26.54
C TRP A 207 -5.16 14.80 26.50
N LEU A 208 -4.94 14.22 25.31
CA LEU A 208 -4.67 12.79 25.14
C LEU A 208 -3.39 12.35 25.87
N GLU A 209 -2.34 13.14 25.75
CA GLU A 209 -1.06 12.97 26.46
C GLU A 209 -1.26 12.89 27.97
N SER A 210 -2.08 13.79 28.54
CA SER A 210 -2.38 13.79 29.97
C SER A 210 -3.08 12.50 30.43
N LYS A 211 -3.90 11.89 29.58
CA LYS A 211 -4.61 10.64 29.89
C LYS A 211 -3.67 9.45 29.95
N PHE A 212 -2.72 9.34 29.02
CA PHE A 212 -1.69 8.30 29.06
C PHE A 212 -0.71 8.51 30.22
N ALA A 213 -0.27 9.74 30.46
CA ALA A 213 0.67 10.05 31.53
C ALA A 213 0.12 9.72 32.93
N ALA A 214 -1.20 9.77 33.12
CA ALA A 214 -1.84 9.58 34.43
C ALA A 214 -1.71 8.16 35.02
N ARG A 215 -1.48 7.12 34.19
CA ARG A 215 -1.60 5.71 34.65
C ARG A 215 -0.32 4.88 34.58
N GLY A 216 0.80 5.44 34.13
CA GLY A 216 2.14 4.84 34.28
C GLY A 216 2.43 3.56 33.47
N GLY A 217 1.49 3.08 32.65
CA GLY A 217 1.67 1.96 31.72
C GLY A 217 1.20 2.36 30.32
N PRO A 218 1.62 1.67 29.24
CA PRO A 218 1.57 2.28 27.92
C PRO A 218 0.15 2.45 27.38
N TYR A 219 -0.87 1.84 27.98
CA TYR A 219 -2.27 1.90 27.56
C TYR A 219 -3.11 2.79 28.48
N PHE A 220 -4.32 3.16 28.06
CA PHE A 220 -5.17 4.10 28.81
C PHE A 220 -5.47 3.66 30.23
N MET A 221 -5.55 2.35 30.47
CA MET A 221 -5.86 1.76 31.78
C MET A 221 -4.64 1.19 32.49
N GLY A 222 -3.43 1.61 32.09
CA GLY A 222 -2.17 1.16 32.67
C GLY A 222 -1.51 0.08 31.81
N ALA A 223 -1.31 -1.11 32.36
CA ALA A 223 -0.52 -2.17 31.73
C ALA A 223 -1.28 -2.95 30.65
N ASP A 224 -2.61 -3.03 30.74
CA ASP A 224 -3.45 -3.88 29.90
C ASP A 224 -4.15 -3.09 28.79
N LEU A 225 -4.21 -3.69 27.60
CA LEU A 225 -4.97 -3.17 26.46
C LEU A 225 -6.47 -3.28 26.74
N THR A 226 -7.23 -2.23 26.47
CA THR A 226 -8.69 -2.23 26.61
C THR A 226 -9.41 -1.79 25.33
N ILE A 227 -10.74 -1.87 25.35
CA ILE A 227 -11.60 -1.30 24.30
C ILE A 227 -11.30 0.19 24.05
N ALA A 228 -10.83 0.94 25.05
CA ALA A 228 -10.45 2.34 24.89
C ALA A 228 -9.27 2.52 23.92
N ASP A 229 -8.23 1.70 24.07
CA ASP A 229 -7.06 1.71 23.20
C ASP A 229 -7.43 1.35 21.77
N ILE A 230 -8.23 0.29 21.58
CA ILE A 230 -8.75 -0.15 20.28
C ILE A 230 -9.57 0.97 19.61
N SER A 231 -10.40 1.66 20.39
CA SER A 231 -11.25 2.74 19.88
C SER A 231 -10.41 3.93 19.39
N CYS A 232 -9.31 4.24 20.07
CA CYS A 232 -8.40 5.34 19.74
C CYS A 232 -7.43 5.01 18.59
N ILE A 233 -6.75 3.84 18.64
CA ILE A 233 -5.68 3.49 17.69
C ILE A 233 -6.15 3.48 16.24
N SER A 234 -7.39 3.02 16.02
CA SER A 234 -8.00 2.98 14.68
C SER A 234 -8.00 4.34 13.98
N PHE A 235 -7.99 5.46 14.70
CA PHE A 235 -7.85 6.78 14.09
C PHE A 235 -6.43 7.33 14.21
N MET A 236 -5.77 7.10 15.34
CA MET A 236 -4.42 7.61 15.55
C MET A 236 -3.39 7.01 14.59
N GLU A 237 -3.57 5.77 14.11
CA GLU A 237 -2.72 5.18 13.07
C GLU A 237 -2.76 5.97 11.75
N ARG A 238 -3.95 6.46 11.39
CA ARG A 238 -4.21 7.24 10.18
C ARG A 238 -3.58 8.62 10.29
N LEU A 239 -3.69 9.24 11.46
CA LEU A 239 -3.06 10.51 11.76
C LEU A 239 -1.53 10.36 11.82
N ALA A 240 -1.01 9.32 12.45
CA ALA A 240 0.42 9.05 12.53
C ALA A 240 1.06 8.80 11.16
N ALA A 241 0.34 8.14 10.25
CA ALA A 241 0.78 7.95 8.87
C ALA A 241 0.64 9.22 8.01
N GLY A 242 -0.45 9.97 8.17
CA GLY A 242 -0.81 11.08 7.30
C GLY A 242 -0.22 12.43 7.70
N LEU A 243 -0.17 12.77 8.99
CA LEU A 243 0.31 14.08 9.45
C LEU A 243 1.77 14.37 9.08
N PRO A 244 2.73 13.42 9.14
CA PRO A 244 4.07 13.69 8.67
C PRO A 244 4.07 14.06 7.17
N LYS A 245 3.28 13.33 6.38
CA LYS A 245 3.18 13.51 4.93
C LYS A 245 2.47 14.80 4.53
N PHE A 246 1.40 15.13 5.23
CA PHE A 246 0.46 16.19 4.84
C PHE A 246 0.53 17.41 5.72
N ARG A 247 1.32 17.45 6.79
CA ARG A 247 1.43 18.62 7.69
C ARG A 247 2.80 18.79 8.31
N GLY A 248 3.75 17.88 8.07
CA GLY A 248 5.06 17.90 8.71
C GLY A 248 5.01 17.71 10.23
N LEU A 249 3.88 17.22 10.77
CA LEU A 249 3.73 16.96 12.20
C LEU A 249 3.93 15.46 12.46
N GLN A 250 4.97 15.15 13.23
CA GLN A 250 5.28 13.78 13.63
C GLN A 250 4.53 13.41 14.91
N LEU A 251 3.85 12.26 14.94
CA LEU A 251 3.28 11.71 16.18
C LEU A 251 4.19 10.66 16.82
N ARG A 252 4.87 9.83 16.02
CA ARG A 252 5.77 8.78 16.54
C ARG A 252 7.12 9.38 16.94
N GLY A 253 7.54 9.15 18.18
CA GLY A 253 8.82 9.66 18.68
C GLY A 253 8.83 11.18 18.84
N ASN A 254 7.65 11.80 19.01
CA ASN A 254 7.54 13.22 19.24
C ASN A 254 7.90 13.55 20.71
N PRO A 255 8.94 14.35 20.96
CA PRO A 255 9.40 14.67 22.31
C PRO A 255 8.42 15.55 23.09
N ASP A 256 7.52 16.28 22.42
CA ASP A 256 6.50 17.11 23.08
C ASP A 256 5.30 16.26 23.57
N PHE A 257 5.13 15.05 23.03
CA PHE A 257 4.07 14.11 23.37
C PHE A 257 4.65 12.69 23.60
N PRO A 258 5.49 12.51 24.64
CA PRO A 258 6.20 11.26 24.90
C PRO A 258 5.27 10.10 25.28
N ALA A 259 4.16 10.33 26.00
CA ALA A 259 3.23 9.29 26.40
C ALA A 259 2.41 8.79 25.20
N VAL A 260 1.93 9.68 24.33
CA VAL A 260 1.31 9.29 23.05
C VAL A 260 2.30 8.52 22.18
N SER A 261 3.57 8.95 22.12
CA SER A 261 4.62 8.25 21.38
C SER A 261 4.86 6.84 21.93
N ALA A 262 4.92 6.69 23.26
CA ALA A 262 5.10 5.40 23.93
C ALA A 262 3.90 4.47 23.71
N TRP A 263 2.67 4.99 23.76
CA TRP A 263 1.45 4.24 23.46
C TRP A 263 1.43 3.76 22.01
N LEU A 264 1.75 4.63 21.04
CA LEU A 264 1.86 4.24 19.64
C LEU A 264 2.88 3.11 19.45
N ALA A 265 4.06 3.23 20.06
CA ALA A 265 5.08 2.18 20.01
C ALA A 265 4.60 0.86 20.64
N ALA A 266 3.89 0.93 21.77
CA ALA A 266 3.32 -0.24 22.42
C ALA A 266 2.23 -0.91 21.59
N MET A 267 1.39 -0.13 20.88
CA MET A 267 0.42 -0.65 19.93
C MET A 267 1.13 -1.32 18.74
N GLU A 268 2.12 -0.66 18.15
CA GLU A 268 2.88 -1.18 16.99
C GLU A 268 3.68 -2.44 17.31
N ALA A 269 4.07 -2.65 18.56
CA ALA A 269 4.70 -3.88 19.01
C ALA A 269 3.72 -5.07 19.15
N ARG A 270 2.40 -4.85 19.16
CA ARG A 270 1.43 -5.94 19.33
C ARG A 270 1.30 -6.80 18.07
N PRO A 271 1.48 -8.13 18.15
CA PRO A 271 1.38 -9.03 16.99
C PRO A 271 0.01 -9.00 16.30
N THR A 272 -1.07 -8.96 17.08
CA THR A 272 -2.47 -8.83 16.63
C THR A 272 -2.69 -7.52 15.88
N TYR A 273 -2.19 -6.41 16.39
CA TYR A 273 -2.29 -5.11 15.71
C TYR A 273 -1.51 -5.08 14.39
N GLN A 274 -0.33 -5.70 14.32
CA GLN A 274 0.44 -5.79 13.06
C GLN A 274 -0.31 -6.53 11.94
N ARG A 275 -1.27 -7.41 12.28
CA ARG A 275 -2.13 -8.11 11.30
C ARG A 275 -3.26 -7.24 10.75
N VAL A 276 -3.74 -6.28 11.56
CA VAL A 276 -4.93 -5.47 11.26
C VAL A 276 -4.57 -4.08 10.74
N ARG A 277 -3.43 -3.53 11.19
CA ARG A 277 -3.00 -2.19 10.82
C ARG A 277 -2.71 -2.06 9.34
N SER A 278 -2.92 -0.87 8.81
CA SER A 278 -2.45 -0.53 7.46
C SER A 278 -1.01 -0.01 7.52
N ASP A 279 -0.27 -0.14 6.43
CA ASP A 279 1.03 0.52 6.31
C ASP A 279 0.85 2.02 6.01
N ASP A 280 1.85 2.82 6.40
CA ASP A 280 1.79 4.29 6.28
C ASP A 280 1.56 4.75 4.84
N GLN A 281 2.19 4.10 3.86
CA GLN A 281 2.05 4.47 2.46
C GLN A 281 0.63 4.17 1.93
N THR A 282 0.01 3.06 2.33
CA THR A 282 -1.41 2.78 1.99
C THR A 282 -2.32 3.87 2.54
N LEU A 283 -2.15 4.24 3.81
CA LEU A 283 -2.97 5.28 4.44
C LEU A 283 -2.76 6.64 3.78
N GLN A 284 -1.51 7.00 3.48
CA GLN A 284 -1.19 8.24 2.75
C GLN A 284 -1.83 8.24 1.36
N LEU A 285 -1.76 7.15 0.60
CA LEU A 285 -2.40 7.03 -0.71
C LEU A 285 -3.94 7.15 -0.62
N LEU A 286 -4.54 6.53 0.40
CA LEU A 286 -5.97 6.64 0.71
C LEU A 286 -6.36 8.11 0.95
N PHE A 287 -5.66 8.81 1.85
CA PHE A 287 -5.98 10.20 2.16
C PHE A 287 -5.70 11.13 0.98
N ALA A 288 -4.62 10.91 0.23
CA ALA A 288 -4.39 11.64 -1.02
C ALA A 288 -5.54 11.43 -2.03
N ARG A 289 -6.11 10.22 -2.10
CA ARG A 289 -7.29 9.92 -2.91
C ARG A 289 -8.56 10.61 -2.38
N MET A 290 -8.81 10.59 -1.08
CA MET A 290 -10.00 11.25 -0.51
C MET A 290 -9.92 12.77 -0.61
N MET A 291 -8.71 13.32 -0.52
CA MET A 291 -8.42 14.74 -0.71
C MET A 291 -8.22 15.12 -2.19
N ARG A 292 -8.66 14.32 -3.17
CA ARG A 292 -8.55 14.68 -4.60
C ARG A 292 -9.17 16.05 -4.85
N GLY A 293 -8.41 16.93 -5.51
CA GLY A 293 -8.79 18.34 -5.72
C GLY A 293 -8.47 19.27 -4.53
N SER A 294 -7.92 18.75 -3.43
CA SER A 294 -7.39 19.55 -2.33
C SER A 294 -5.94 19.94 -2.60
N THR A 295 -5.65 21.24 -2.54
CA THR A 295 -4.26 21.74 -2.53
C THR A 295 -3.55 21.35 -1.25
N ALA A 296 -4.25 20.94 -0.18
CA ALA A 296 -3.66 20.87 1.16
C ALA A 296 -2.52 19.83 1.31
N ALA A 297 -2.57 18.71 0.59
CA ALA A 297 -1.48 17.72 0.57
C ALA A 297 -0.26 18.23 -0.21
N ALA A 298 -0.51 18.97 -1.30
CA ALA A 298 0.52 19.64 -2.07
C ALA A 298 1.12 20.80 -1.25
N ASP A 299 0.30 21.65 -0.65
CA ASP A 299 0.69 22.81 0.13
C ASP A 299 1.61 22.42 1.29
N ALA A 300 1.28 21.34 2.01
CA ALA A 300 2.11 20.90 3.11
C ALA A 300 3.35 20.11 2.70
N ALA A 301 3.27 19.31 1.63
CA ALA A 301 4.48 18.71 1.05
C ALA A 301 5.44 19.82 0.58
N ALA A 302 4.91 20.92 0.04
CA ALA A 302 5.69 22.09 -0.35
C ALA A 302 6.23 22.87 0.84
N LEU A 303 5.45 23.06 1.90
CA LEU A 303 5.89 23.73 3.12
C LEU A 303 6.99 22.92 3.83
N ALA A 304 6.82 21.61 3.98
CA ALA A 304 7.84 20.73 4.57
C ALA A 304 9.11 20.72 3.70
N TRP A 305 8.94 20.60 2.38
CA TRP A 305 10.08 20.66 1.46
C TRP A 305 10.83 21.99 1.56
N ALA A 306 10.11 23.12 1.63
CA ALA A 306 10.69 24.43 1.82
C ALA A 306 11.36 24.57 3.20
N ALA A 307 10.74 24.04 4.26
CA ALA A 307 11.27 24.07 5.61
C ALA A 307 12.58 23.26 5.72
N ASP A 308 12.64 22.06 5.13
CA ASP A 308 13.86 21.25 5.09
C ASP A 308 15.00 22.00 4.39
N ALA A 309 14.70 22.65 3.26
CA ALA A 309 15.69 23.45 2.53
C ALA A 309 16.11 24.71 3.30
N ALA A 310 15.19 25.32 4.05
CA ALA A 310 15.51 26.46 4.90
C ALA A 310 16.36 26.07 6.12
N ALA A 311 16.15 24.86 6.66
CA ALA A 311 16.89 24.32 7.79
C ALA A 311 18.28 23.80 7.39
N ASP A 312 18.44 23.30 6.16
CA ASP A 312 19.70 22.75 5.64
C ASP A 312 20.11 23.41 4.30
N PRO A 313 21.08 24.34 4.32
CA PRO A 313 21.61 24.97 3.12
C PRO A 313 22.24 23.98 2.13
N GLY A 314 22.79 22.87 2.60
CA GLY A 314 23.34 21.81 1.75
C GLY A 314 22.25 21.09 0.96
N LEU A 315 21.11 20.85 1.60
CA LEU A 315 19.93 20.27 0.95
C LEU A 315 19.33 21.23 -0.09
N ALA A 316 19.27 22.52 0.22
CA ALA A 316 18.82 23.55 -0.73
C ALA A 316 19.73 23.61 -1.97
N ALA A 317 21.05 23.57 -1.77
CA ALA A 317 22.02 23.56 -2.86
C ALA A 317 21.91 22.29 -3.72
N ALA A 318 21.76 21.11 -3.10
CA ALA A 318 21.57 19.84 -3.80
C ALA A 318 20.30 19.84 -4.67
N ARG A 319 19.19 20.39 -4.17
CA ARG A 319 17.94 20.51 -4.93
C ARG A 319 18.07 21.50 -6.09
N ALA A 320 18.75 22.64 -5.88
CA ALA A 320 19.01 23.61 -6.93
C ALA A 320 19.89 23.03 -8.05
N GLU A 321 20.95 22.30 -7.69
CA GLU A 321 21.81 21.59 -8.64
C GLU A 321 21.01 20.61 -9.51
N ALA A 322 20.23 19.72 -8.88
CA ALA A 322 19.39 18.75 -9.59
C ALA A 322 18.37 19.45 -10.51
N ALA A 323 17.72 20.51 -10.03
CA ALA A 323 16.73 21.26 -10.79
C ALA A 323 17.33 21.98 -12.02
N LEU A 324 18.53 22.54 -11.89
CA LEU A 324 19.26 23.17 -13.01
C LEU A 324 19.73 22.15 -14.03
N ALA A 325 20.25 21.00 -13.57
CA ALA A 325 20.71 19.93 -14.46
C ALA A 325 19.57 19.36 -15.31
N LEU A 326 18.38 19.18 -14.72
CA LEU A 326 17.17 18.75 -15.44
C LEU A 326 16.76 19.73 -16.53
N GLU A 327 16.77 21.04 -16.24
CA GLU A 327 16.41 22.07 -17.22
C GLU A 327 17.45 22.15 -18.34
N ALA A 328 18.74 22.19 -17.99
CA ALA A 328 19.83 22.28 -18.96
C ALA A 328 19.88 21.06 -19.90
N SER A 329 19.51 19.89 -19.40
CA SER A 329 19.58 18.62 -20.13
C SER A 329 18.22 18.15 -20.66
N ARG A 330 17.18 19.00 -20.66
CA ARG A 330 15.81 18.55 -20.94
C ARG A 330 15.67 17.79 -22.27
N GLU A 331 16.16 18.36 -23.37
CA GLU A 331 16.04 17.73 -24.69
C GLU A 331 16.90 16.47 -24.83
N SER A 332 18.12 16.46 -24.27
CA SER A 332 18.98 15.28 -24.28
C SER A 332 18.43 14.16 -23.39
N LEU A 333 17.82 14.50 -22.26
CA LEU A 333 17.10 13.57 -21.39
C LEU A 333 15.88 12.97 -22.08
N VAL A 334 15.06 13.78 -22.75
CA VAL A 334 13.92 13.25 -23.53
C VAL A 334 14.43 12.24 -24.55
N ALA A 335 15.50 12.56 -25.29
CA ALA A 335 16.10 11.64 -26.27
C ALA A 335 16.66 10.36 -25.61
N ALA A 336 17.39 10.49 -24.51
CA ALA A 336 17.98 9.37 -23.77
C ALA A 336 16.92 8.44 -23.18
N ILE A 337 15.90 9.01 -22.53
CA ILE A 337 14.75 8.27 -21.99
C ILE A 337 14.04 7.52 -23.10
N VAL A 338 13.73 8.20 -24.20
CA VAL A 338 13.09 7.59 -25.38
C VAL A 338 13.88 6.39 -25.89
N ALA A 339 15.20 6.54 -26.00
CA ALA A 339 16.09 5.50 -26.53
C ALA A 339 16.24 4.33 -25.54
N GLY A 340 16.41 4.64 -24.25
CA GLY A 340 16.72 3.68 -23.20
C GLY A 340 15.51 2.97 -22.59
N THR A 341 14.31 3.54 -22.70
CA THR A 341 13.08 2.95 -22.13
C THR A 341 12.30 2.06 -23.07
N GLY A 342 12.62 1.99 -24.37
CA GLY A 342 11.87 1.18 -25.33
C GLY A 342 10.44 1.68 -25.66
N ILE A 343 9.95 2.75 -25.01
CA ILE A 343 8.61 3.36 -25.19
C ILE A 343 8.26 3.62 -26.66
N CYS A 344 9.26 3.80 -27.52
CA CYS A 344 9.11 4.23 -28.91
C CYS A 344 8.89 3.12 -29.92
N ARG A 345 8.97 1.85 -29.51
CA ARG A 345 8.82 0.71 -30.43
C ARG A 345 7.34 0.38 -30.76
N TYR A 346 6.38 1.05 -30.12
CA TYR A 346 4.96 0.74 -30.24
C TYR A 346 4.19 1.86 -30.95
N GLN A 347 4.23 1.88 -32.28
CA GLN A 347 3.18 2.56 -33.06
C GLN A 347 2.48 1.56 -33.99
N ALA A 348 1.18 1.36 -33.74
CA ALA A 348 0.29 0.72 -34.69
C ALA A 348 0.14 1.63 -35.92
N ASN A 349 0.49 1.13 -37.09
CA ASN A 349 0.02 1.69 -38.35
C ASN A 349 -1.24 0.93 -38.80
N ALA A 350 -1.84 1.33 -39.92
CA ALA A 350 -3.02 0.67 -40.49
C ALA A 350 -2.81 -0.81 -40.90
N TYR A 351 -1.62 -1.38 -40.67
CA TYR A 351 -1.27 -2.77 -40.97
C TYR A 351 -0.82 -3.56 -39.73
N GLY A 352 -0.90 -2.98 -38.52
CA GLY A 352 -0.47 -3.60 -37.27
C GLY A 352 0.65 -2.83 -36.56
N ALA A 353 0.99 -3.21 -35.33
CA ALA A 353 2.14 -2.67 -34.61
C ALA A 353 3.42 -3.08 -35.33
N THR A 354 4.08 -2.15 -36.02
CA THR A 354 5.39 -2.41 -36.63
C THR A 354 6.48 -1.70 -35.84
N VAL A 355 7.29 -2.51 -35.17
CA VAL A 355 8.69 -2.19 -34.87
C VAL A 355 9.44 -2.21 -36.21
N LEU A 356 9.30 -1.17 -37.05
CA LEU A 356 10.09 -1.12 -38.28
C LEU A 356 10.80 0.22 -38.39
N SER A 357 12.12 0.14 -38.21
CA SER A 357 13.04 0.92 -39.02
C SER A 357 12.69 0.65 -40.49
N VAL A 358 12.10 1.64 -41.17
CA VAL A 358 11.97 1.59 -42.63
C VAL A 358 13.26 2.17 -43.19
N ASN A 359 14.01 1.37 -43.93
CA ASN A 359 15.25 1.74 -44.63
C ASN A 359 16.42 2.19 -43.72
N GLY A 360 16.62 1.53 -42.57
CA GLY A 360 17.76 1.82 -41.68
C GLY A 360 17.65 3.15 -40.92
N ARG A 361 16.49 3.83 -41.01
CA ARG A 361 16.21 5.04 -40.23
C ARG A 361 15.68 4.65 -38.84
N PRO A 362 16.12 5.33 -37.76
CA PRO A 362 15.58 5.10 -36.43
C PRO A 362 14.07 5.40 -36.41
N PRO A 363 13.28 4.66 -35.60
CA PRO A 363 11.84 4.89 -35.50
C PRO A 363 11.55 6.36 -35.15
N ILE A 364 10.68 6.99 -35.93
CA ILE A 364 10.32 8.41 -35.74
C ILE A 364 9.35 8.49 -34.57
N LEU A 365 9.83 9.07 -33.47
CA LEU A 365 9.05 9.42 -32.29
C LEU A 365 7.76 10.17 -32.63
N SER A 366 6.61 9.64 -32.21
CA SER A 366 5.36 10.41 -32.28
C SER A 366 5.47 11.66 -31.40
N PRO A 367 5.01 12.84 -31.86
CA PRO A 367 4.98 14.06 -31.05
C PRO A 367 4.27 13.87 -29.70
N ALA A 368 3.28 12.97 -29.63
CA ALA A 368 2.56 12.67 -28.40
C ALA A 368 3.46 11.99 -27.34
N ALA A 369 4.32 11.05 -27.73
CA ALA A 369 5.23 10.38 -26.81
C ALA A 369 6.29 11.35 -26.27
N ARG A 370 6.89 12.19 -27.13
CA ARG A 370 7.83 13.24 -26.68
C ARG A 370 7.17 14.21 -25.71
N ARG A 371 5.95 14.66 -25.99
CA ARG A 371 5.20 15.53 -25.08
C ARG A 371 4.92 14.85 -23.74
N ALA A 372 4.54 13.58 -23.74
CA ALA A 372 4.29 12.83 -22.51
C ALA A 372 5.57 12.68 -21.66
N VAL A 373 6.71 12.32 -22.27
CA VAL A 373 8.00 12.23 -21.56
C VAL A 373 8.47 13.60 -21.06
N GLY A 374 8.37 14.64 -21.90
CA GLY A 374 8.71 16.01 -21.53
C GLY A 374 7.88 16.52 -20.36
N HIS A 375 6.56 16.34 -20.40
CA HIS A 375 5.65 16.69 -19.29
C HIS A 375 6.06 16.02 -17.98
N GLN A 376 6.62 14.82 -18.05
CA GLN A 376 6.99 14.05 -16.86
C GLN A 376 8.32 14.51 -16.29
N LEU A 377 9.27 14.90 -17.14
CA LEU A 377 10.47 15.63 -16.70
C LEU A 377 10.09 16.95 -16.04
N ASP A 378 9.11 17.68 -16.60
CA ASP A 378 8.64 18.93 -16.03
C ASP A 378 8.01 18.69 -14.64
N ARG A 379 7.28 17.58 -14.44
CA ARG A 379 6.77 17.15 -13.13
C ARG A 379 7.87 16.77 -12.15
N VAL A 380 8.92 16.08 -12.59
CA VAL A 380 10.08 15.76 -11.74
C VAL A 380 10.81 17.03 -11.34
N ALA A 381 11.06 17.94 -12.28
CA ALA A 381 11.69 19.23 -12.00
C ALA A 381 10.86 20.06 -11.00
N ALA A 382 9.53 20.08 -11.16
CA ALA A 382 8.64 20.69 -10.18
C ALA A 382 8.77 20.03 -8.80
N ALA A 383 8.75 18.70 -8.73
CA ALA A 383 8.89 17.96 -7.48
C ALA A 383 10.25 18.20 -6.79
N VAL A 384 11.35 18.35 -7.53
CA VAL A 384 12.66 18.71 -6.95
C VAL A 384 12.62 20.12 -6.34
N ARG A 385 11.95 21.07 -7.01
CA ARG A 385 11.88 22.48 -6.57
C ARG A 385 10.93 22.67 -5.38
N THR A 386 9.77 22.04 -5.45
CA THR A 386 8.64 22.35 -4.56
C THR A 386 8.21 21.17 -3.71
N GLY A 387 8.82 19.98 -3.86
CA GLY A 387 8.38 18.77 -3.16
C GLY A 387 7.07 18.18 -3.68
N VAL A 388 6.43 18.84 -4.66
CA VAL A 388 5.12 18.50 -5.21
C VAL A 388 5.23 18.26 -6.70
N PRO A 389 4.96 17.02 -7.16
CA PRO A 389 4.76 16.76 -8.58
C PRO A 389 3.61 17.60 -9.16
N GLY A 390 3.88 18.27 -10.28
CA GLY A 390 2.87 19.01 -11.05
C GLY A 390 1.74 18.11 -11.58
N ALA A 391 0.73 18.74 -12.21
CA ALA A 391 -0.47 18.07 -12.69
C ALA A 391 -0.17 16.80 -13.50
N ARG A 392 -0.92 15.74 -13.20
CA ARG A 392 -0.83 14.46 -13.90
C ARG A 392 -1.19 14.61 -15.39
N ALA A 393 -0.64 13.73 -16.23
CA ALA A 393 -1.04 13.65 -17.64
C ALA A 393 -2.47 13.13 -17.81
N ASP A 394 -3.20 13.66 -18.79
CA ASP A 394 -4.64 13.44 -18.98
C ASP A 394 -5.05 12.02 -19.43
N SER A 395 -4.10 11.16 -19.80
CA SER A 395 -4.38 9.81 -20.29
C SER A 395 -3.54 8.74 -19.62
N SER A 396 -4.10 7.54 -19.43
CA SER A 396 -3.40 6.39 -18.84
C SER A 396 -2.14 6.01 -19.60
N SER A 397 -2.15 6.08 -20.93
CA SER A 397 -0.95 5.82 -21.75
C SER A 397 0.15 6.85 -21.52
N ALA A 398 -0.18 8.15 -21.41
CA ALA A 398 0.80 9.18 -21.08
C ALA A 398 1.36 9.03 -19.66
N CYS A 399 0.54 8.53 -18.74
CA CYS A 399 0.98 8.17 -17.39
C CYS A 399 1.95 6.98 -17.40
N ALA A 400 1.66 5.94 -18.18
CA ALA A 400 2.53 4.78 -18.30
C ALA A 400 3.91 5.12 -18.87
N MET A 401 3.93 5.87 -19.98
CA MET A 401 5.18 6.37 -20.56
C MET A 401 5.95 7.26 -19.59
N GLY A 402 5.23 8.09 -18.84
CA GLY A 402 5.80 8.96 -17.83
C GLY A 402 6.40 8.25 -16.62
N ALA A 403 5.76 7.17 -16.17
CA ALA A 403 6.29 6.36 -15.09
C ALA A 403 7.57 5.63 -15.51
N ALA A 404 7.59 5.03 -16.71
CA ALA A 404 8.80 4.43 -17.26
C ALA A 404 9.92 5.48 -17.41
N ALA A 405 9.59 6.70 -17.85
CA ALA A 405 10.55 7.81 -17.93
C ALA A 405 11.12 8.22 -16.55
N ALA A 406 10.27 8.37 -15.54
CA ALA A 406 10.69 8.74 -14.19
C ALA A 406 11.53 7.63 -13.53
N ALA A 407 11.17 6.36 -13.75
CA ALA A 407 11.94 5.22 -13.26
C ALA A 407 13.32 5.12 -13.95
N PHE A 408 13.38 5.33 -15.26
CA PHE A 408 14.64 5.40 -16.01
C PHE A 408 15.53 6.52 -15.48
N LEU A 409 14.98 7.72 -15.34
CA LEU A 409 15.73 8.87 -14.83
C LEU A 409 16.26 8.59 -13.42
N ARG A 410 15.42 8.04 -12.53
CA ARG A 410 15.83 7.66 -11.18
C ARG A 410 17.04 6.71 -11.19
N ALA A 411 17.02 5.68 -12.03
CA ALA A 411 18.10 4.70 -12.12
C ALA A 411 19.38 5.24 -12.78
N ARG A 412 19.24 6.13 -13.77
CA ARG A 412 20.32 6.50 -14.70
C ARG A 412 20.85 7.93 -14.53
N HIS A 413 20.31 8.70 -13.59
CA HIS A 413 20.66 10.13 -13.44
C HIS A 413 22.16 10.37 -13.27
N GLY A 414 22.88 9.49 -12.53
CA GLY A 414 24.32 9.64 -12.32
C GLY A 414 25.13 9.62 -13.62
N GLU A 415 24.70 8.83 -14.59
CA GLU A 415 25.35 8.73 -15.91
C GLU A 415 24.89 9.83 -16.89
N LEU A 416 23.73 10.43 -16.63
CA LEU A 416 23.10 11.39 -17.54
C LEU A 416 23.36 12.85 -17.16
N LEU A 417 23.51 13.15 -15.86
CA LEU A 417 23.46 14.51 -15.33
C LEU A 417 24.70 14.93 -14.53
N GLY A 418 25.61 14.00 -14.21
CA GLY A 418 26.85 14.34 -13.49
C GLY A 418 26.62 14.98 -12.11
N LEU A 419 25.54 14.59 -11.43
CA LEU A 419 25.12 15.18 -10.16
C LEU A 419 26.02 14.77 -8.99
N SER A 420 26.14 15.66 -8.01
CA SER A 420 26.64 15.33 -6.68
C SER A 420 25.77 14.24 -6.04
N ARG A 421 26.34 13.46 -5.12
CA ARG A 421 25.59 12.38 -4.43
C ARG A 421 24.34 12.89 -3.73
N ALA A 422 24.41 14.09 -3.13
CA ALA A 422 23.28 14.71 -2.47
C ALA A 422 22.21 15.14 -3.47
N ALA A 423 22.59 15.76 -4.60
CA ALA A 423 21.65 16.16 -5.66
C ALA A 423 20.99 14.94 -6.32
N GLY A 424 21.76 13.86 -6.55
CA GLY A 424 21.24 12.58 -7.03
C GLY A 424 20.17 12.01 -6.11
N ALA A 425 20.42 11.97 -4.80
CA ALA A 425 19.44 11.50 -3.82
C ALA A 425 18.13 12.33 -3.82
N GLN A 426 18.22 13.65 -4.00
CA GLN A 426 17.04 14.51 -4.10
C GLN A 426 16.25 14.28 -5.39
N LEU A 427 16.95 14.01 -6.49
CA LEU A 427 16.32 13.65 -7.76
C LEU A 427 15.62 12.28 -7.66
N GLU A 428 16.23 11.29 -7.02
CA GLU A 428 15.62 9.98 -6.81
C GLU A 428 14.33 10.06 -5.98
N GLU A 429 14.33 10.87 -4.92
CA GLU A 429 13.16 11.14 -4.09
C GLU A 429 12.05 11.83 -4.92
N ALA A 430 12.42 12.83 -5.73
CA ALA A 430 11.47 13.51 -6.61
C ALA A 430 10.85 12.56 -7.66
N CYS A 431 11.65 11.72 -8.31
CA CYS A 431 11.17 10.68 -9.22
C CYS A 431 10.21 9.71 -8.51
N SER A 432 10.53 9.30 -7.29
CA SER A 432 9.68 8.43 -6.47
C SER A 432 8.32 9.06 -6.15
N ARG A 433 8.30 10.38 -5.88
CA ARG A 433 7.06 11.15 -5.68
C ARG A 433 6.22 11.23 -6.94
N VAL A 434 6.84 11.50 -8.09
CA VAL A 434 6.13 11.53 -9.38
C VAL A 434 5.55 10.16 -9.72
N LEU A 435 6.32 9.08 -9.53
CA LEU A 435 5.86 7.69 -9.73
C LEU A 435 4.64 7.38 -8.87
N THR A 436 4.69 7.78 -7.60
CA THR A 436 3.60 7.58 -6.65
C THR A 436 2.34 8.35 -7.08
N GLN A 437 2.45 9.64 -7.42
CA GLN A 437 1.28 10.45 -7.83
C GLN A 437 0.69 9.98 -9.17
N THR A 438 1.52 9.55 -10.12
CA THR A 438 1.10 9.15 -11.48
C THR A 438 0.07 8.03 -11.50
N TYR A 439 0.14 7.11 -10.52
CA TYR A 439 -0.82 6.03 -10.42
C TYR A 439 -1.78 6.16 -9.22
N ALA A 440 -1.56 7.04 -8.25
CA ALA A 440 -2.48 7.22 -7.11
C ALA A 440 -3.90 7.72 -7.50
N GLU A 441 -4.04 8.43 -8.62
CA GLU A 441 -5.26 9.18 -8.97
C GLU A 441 -6.28 8.43 -9.85
N ALA A 442 -6.01 7.24 -10.39
CA ALA A 442 -7.00 6.51 -11.24
C ALA A 442 -7.16 5.02 -10.89
N VAL A 443 -6.66 4.63 -9.73
CA VAL A 443 -6.31 3.24 -9.47
C VAL A 443 -7.04 2.81 -8.21
N ASP A 444 -8.08 1.99 -8.38
CA ASP A 444 -8.66 1.24 -7.27
C ASP A 444 -7.63 0.27 -6.72
N PRO A 445 -7.52 0.04 -5.41
CA PRO A 445 -6.58 -0.96 -4.89
C PRO A 445 -6.71 -2.30 -5.63
N MET A 446 -5.58 -2.98 -5.86
CA MET A 446 -5.62 -4.39 -6.27
C MET A 446 -6.01 -5.22 -5.05
N THR A 447 -6.39 -6.45 -5.31
CA THR A 447 -7.23 -7.20 -4.40
C THR A 447 -6.83 -8.67 -4.53
N PHE A 448 -6.13 -9.20 -3.53
CA PHE A 448 -5.64 -10.57 -3.55
C PHE A 448 -6.62 -11.60 -2.99
N GLU A 449 -6.35 -12.88 -3.23
CA GLU A 449 -6.91 -14.04 -2.54
C GLU A 449 -6.24 -14.20 -1.17
N PRO A 450 -7.00 -14.52 -0.11
CA PRO A 450 -6.48 -14.61 1.24
C PRO A 450 -5.56 -15.83 1.39
N MET A 451 -4.42 -15.62 2.05
CA MET A 451 -3.58 -16.70 2.57
C MET A 451 -3.32 -16.46 4.05
N VAL A 452 -3.33 -17.52 4.84
CA VAL A 452 -2.87 -17.47 6.23
C VAL A 452 -1.38 -17.16 6.20
N ALA A 453 -0.96 -16.10 6.91
CA ALA A 453 0.46 -15.77 7.02
C ALA A 453 1.21 -16.98 7.60
N PRO A 454 2.37 -17.37 7.04
CA PRO A 454 3.12 -18.52 7.52
C PRO A 454 3.52 -18.32 8.99
N VAL A 455 3.08 -19.23 9.86
CA VAL A 455 3.66 -19.36 11.21
C VAL A 455 4.96 -20.13 11.05
N ILE A 456 6.08 -19.41 10.94
CA ILE A 456 7.40 -20.03 10.97
C ILE A 456 7.69 -20.34 12.44
N ALA A 457 7.62 -21.62 12.81
CA ALA A 457 8.05 -22.07 14.13
C ALA A 457 9.50 -21.60 14.35
N ALA A 458 9.72 -20.85 15.43
CA ALA A 458 11.08 -20.52 15.86
C ALA A 458 11.82 -21.85 16.04
N ALA A 459 12.97 -22.00 15.37
CA ALA A 459 13.85 -23.12 15.64
C ALA A 459 14.26 -23.05 17.11
N GLU A 460 13.80 -24.01 17.91
CA GLU A 460 14.31 -24.21 19.26
C GLU A 460 15.82 -24.46 19.16
N GLY A 461 16.61 -23.52 19.67
CA GLY A 461 18.06 -23.57 19.54
C GLY A 461 18.77 -22.58 20.44
N GLY A 462 18.92 -22.96 21.71
CA GLY A 462 20.12 -22.74 22.53
C GLY A 462 20.51 -21.31 22.90
N ASP A 463 20.55 -21.06 24.21
CA ASP A 463 21.17 -19.92 24.88
C ASP A 463 22.50 -19.46 24.24
N GLY A 464 22.69 -18.14 24.13
CA GLY A 464 24.03 -17.54 24.08
C GLY A 464 24.22 -16.28 23.24
N ALA A 465 24.16 -15.13 23.94
CA ALA A 465 24.93 -13.90 23.70
C ALA A 465 24.72 -13.06 22.40
N ALA A 466 24.38 -11.79 22.61
CA ALA A 466 24.51 -10.70 21.63
C ALA A 466 25.99 -10.49 21.20
N PRO A 467 26.22 -10.03 19.95
CA PRO A 467 26.75 -8.68 19.74
C PRO A 467 26.13 -8.02 18.47
N GLY A 468 26.07 -6.71 18.25
CA GLY A 468 27.10 -5.69 18.33
C GLY A 468 27.29 -5.10 16.92
N ALA A 469 27.04 -3.80 16.75
CA ALA A 469 27.10 -3.07 15.48
C ALA A 469 28.49 -3.09 14.83
N GLY A 470 28.56 -3.23 13.51
CA GLY A 470 29.80 -3.08 12.74
C GLY A 470 29.59 -3.19 11.22
N ALA A 471 29.86 -2.10 10.51
CA ALA A 471 29.90 -2.04 9.04
C ALA A 471 31.12 -2.77 8.47
N GLY A 472 30.99 -3.34 7.26
CA GLY A 472 32.12 -3.87 6.50
C GLY A 472 31.71 -4.46 5.15
N ALA A 473 32.09 -3.77 4.07
CA ALA A 473 32.01 -4.28 2.70
C ALA A 473 33.06 -5.39 2.45
N GLY A 474 32.70 -6.42 1.69
CA GLY A 474 33.66 -7.43 1.23
C GLY A 474 33.02 -8.62 0.52
N ALA A 475 33.33 -8.77 -0.77
CA ALA A 475 32.90 -9.86 -1.65
C ALA A 475 33.35 -11.26 -1.16
N ARG A 476 32.52 -12.28 -1.42
CA ARG A 476 32.81 -13.73 -1.61
C ARG A 476 31.45 -14.42 -1.85
N GLY A 477 31.21 -15.14 -2.93
CA GLY A 477 31.90 -16.36 -3.36
C GLY A 477 30.90 -17.52 -3.21
N ALA A 478 30.49 -18.11 -4.34
CA ALA A 478 29.48 -19.15 -4.41
C ALA A 478 29.78 -20.33 -3.45
N ARG A 479 28.83 -20.65 -2.57
CA ARG A 479 28.79 -21.93 -1.84
C ARG A 479 27.52 -22.68 -2.23
N ALA A 480 27.71 -23.83 -2.84
CA ALA A 480 26.68 -24.80 -3.09
C ALA A 480 26.45 -25.71 -1.87
N ALA A 481 25.17 -25.94 -1.59
CA ALA A 481 24.54 -27.12 -0.99
C ALA A 481 24.95 -27.56 0.44
N GLY A 482 24.13 -27.14 1.42
CA GLY A 482 23.79 -27.87 2.64
C GLY A 482 22.28 -27.70 2.90
N GLY A 483 21.55 -28.79 3.14
CA GLY A 483 20.08 -28.88 3.04
C GLY A 483 19.27 -28.18 4.12
N GLY A 484 19.30 -26.85 4.17
CA GLY A 484 18.20 -26.04 4.69
C GLY A 484 17.22 -25.73 3.57
N GLY A 485 15.91 -25.88 3.80
CA GLY A 485 14.89 -25.48 2.82
C GLY A 485 15.10 -24.01 2.41
N VAL A 486 14.74 -23.66 1.16
CA VAL A 486 14.95 -22.32 0.56
C VAL A 486 14.44 -21.16 1.45
N LEU A 487 13.50 -21.46 2.36
CA LEU A 487 12.85 -20.50 3.25
C LEU A 487 13.42 -20.45 4.68
N ALA A 488 14.38 -21.32 5.05
CA ALA A 488 14.82 -21.48 6.44
C ALA A 488 15.48 -20.20 7.04
N HIS A 489 15.91 -19.27 6.19
CA HIS A 489 16.51 -17.99 6.59
C HIS A 489 15.85 -16.77 5.91
N ALA A 490 14.71 -16.96 5.24
CA ALA A 490 14.04 -15.89 4.50
C ALA A 490 13.21 -15.00 5.46
N ASP A 491 13.18 -13.69 5.20
CA ASP A 491 12.32 -12.75 5.94
C ASP A 491 10.85 -13.18 5.79
N PRO A 492 10.13 -13.51 6.90
CA PRO A 492 8.75 -13.99 6.83
C PRO A 492 7.80 -13.05 6.08
N ALA A 493 8.02 -11.73 6.19
CA ALA A 493 7.21 -10.73 5.49
C ALA A 493 7.48 -10.72 3.98
N ALA A 494 8.74 -10.94 3.58
CA ALA A 494 9.10 -11.08 2.17
C ALA A 494 8.56 -12.39 1.57
N VAL A 495 8.55 -13.47 2.35
CA VAL A 495 7.92 -14.75 1.98
C VAL A 495 6.41 -14.58 1.77
N GLU A 496 5.71 -13.90 2.69
CA GLU A 496 4.29 -13.60 2.54
C GLU A 496 4.02 -12.86 1.21
N ALA A 497 4.79 -11.79 0.94
CA ALA A 497 4.65 -11.01 -0.29
C ALA A 497 4.87 -11.88 -1.55
N ALA A 498 5.91 -12.71 -1.57
CA ALA A 498 6.23 -13.57 -2.71
C ALA A 498 5.16 -14.63 -2.98
N LEU A 499 4.68 -15.30 -1.93
CA LEU A 499 3.60 -16.29 -2.06
C LEU A 499 2.32 -15.62 -2.57
N LYS A 500 2.02 -14.39 -2.15
CA LYS A 500 0.82 -13.68 -2.60
C LYS A 500 0.89 -13.26 -4.05
N ILE A 501 2.07 -12.87 -4.54
CA ILE A 501 2.28 -12.62 -5.97
C ILE A 501 1.98 -13.90 -6.77
N GLN A 502 2.48 -15.05 -6.31
CA GLN A 502 2.25 -16.33 -6.98
C GLN A 502 0.78 -16.72 -6.98
N ALA A 503 0.14 -16.75 -5.81
CA ALA A 503 -1.27 -17.16 -5.67
C ALA A 503 -2.21 -16.29 -6.52
N ASN A 504 -1.85 -15.03 -6.73
CA ASN A 504 -2.67 -14.04 -7.45
C ASN A 504 -2.15 -13.72 -8.85
N ARG A 505 -1.20 -14.49 -9.36
CA ARG A 505 -0.46 -14.19 -10.59
C ARG A 505 -1.36 -13.81 -11.76
N ASP A 506 -2.38 -14.61 -12.06
CA ASP A 506 -3.25 -14.36 -13.20
C ASP A 506 -4.13 -13.12 -13.02
N VAL A 507 -4.60 -12.86 -11.80
CA VAL A 507 -5.37 -11.65 -11.45
C VAL A 507 -4.48 -10.40 -11.57
N ILE A 508 -3.24 -10.48 -11.08
CA ILE A 508 -2.24 -9.41 -11.21
C ILE A 508 -1.98 -9.11 -12.69
N LEU A 509 -1.75 -10.15 -13.50
CA LEU A 509 -1.50 -10.02 -14.94
C LEU A 509 -2.68 -9.34 -15.65
N GLU A 510 -3.92 -9.75 -15.38
CA GLU A 510 -5.12 -9.18 -15.99
C GLU A 510 -5.37 -7.73 -15.54
N ASP A 511 -5.16 -7.42 -14.27
CA ASP A 511 -5.36 -6.07 -13.73
C ASP A 511 -4.32 -5.09 -14.27
N ILE A 512 -3.03 -5.48 -14.30
CA ILE A 512 -1.97 -4.70 -14.95
C ILE A 512 -2.34 -4.47 -16.42
N ALA A 513 -2.72 -5.51 -17.14
CA ALA A 513 -3.06 -5.41 -18.56
C ALA A 513 -4.18 -4.40 -18.83
N THR A 514 -5.26 -4.50 -18.07
CA THR A 514 -6.49 -3.75 -18.33
C THR A 514 -6.44 -2.31 -17.81
N LYS A 515 -5.67 -2.04 -16.74
CA LYS A 515 -5.75 -0.75 -16.02
C LYS A 515 -4.46 0.08 -16.05
N SER A 516 -3.30 -0.50 -16.37
CA SER A 516 -2.04 0.26 -16.44
C SER A 516 -1.91 1.18 -17.64
N GLY A 517 -2.67 0.90 -18.72
CA GLY A 517 -2.51 1.58 -20.01
C GLY A 517 -1.37 1.03 -20.88
N ILE A 518 -0.69 -0.05 -20.44
CA ILE A 518 0.32 -0.79 -21.21
C ILE A 518 -0.31 -1.51 -22.41
N ALA A 519 -1.46 -2.16 -22.21
CA ALA A 519 -2.17 -2.82 -23.29
C ALA A 519 -3.04 -1.80 -24.05
N ARG A 520 -2.57 -1.31 -25.21
CA ARG A 520 -3.50 -0.76 -26.20
C ARG A 520 -4.22 -1.91 -26.91
N PRO A 521 -5.53 -1.79 -27.17
CA PRO A 521 -6.20 -2.64 -28.15
C PRO A 521 -5.47 -2.47 -29.47
N THR A 522 -5.09 -3.58 -30.11
CA THR A 522 -4.57 -3.58 -31.47
C THR A 522 -5.57 -2.83 -32.36
N ALA A 523 -5.13 -1.73 -32.97
CA ALA A 523 -5.91 -1.08 -34.03
C ALA A 523 -6.07 -2.09 -35.17
N SER A 524 -7.31 -2.41 -35.54
CA SER A 524 -7.54 -3.14 -36.78
C SER A 524 -7.17 -2.23 -37.96
N ALA A 525 -6.85 -2.84 -39.10
CA ALA A 525 -6.50 -2.14 -40.34
C ALA A 525 -7.57 -1.15 -40.85
N PHE A 526 -8.77 -1.18 -40.25
CA PHE A 526 -9.94 -0.38 -40.62
C PHE A 526 -10.35 0.66 -39.56
N GLY A 527 -9.46 1.00 -38.63
CA GLY A 527 -9.66 2.16 -37.74
C GLY A 527 -10.79 2.02 -36.71
N ARG A 528 -11.25 0.79 -36.40
CA ARG A 528 -12.20 0.56 -35.31
C ARG A 528 -11.46 0.20 -34.01
N THR A 529 -11.28 1.18 -33.15
CA THR A 529 -11.05 0.98 -31.72
C THR A 529 -12.39 0.64 -31.07
N TYR A 530 -12.39 -0.42 -30.26
CA TYR A 530 -13.56 -1.06 -29.61
C TYR A 530 -14.42 -1.95 -30.50
N ALA A 531 -14.17 -3.24 -30.40
CA ALA A 531 -15.24 -4.19 -30.12
C ALA A 531 -14.63 -5.34 -29.30
N SER A 532 -14.90 -5.37 -28.00
CA SER A 532 -15.01 -6.66 -27.34
C SER A 532 -16.10 -7.41 -28.10
N VAL A 533 -15.75 -8.41 -28.89
CA VAL A 533 -16.77 -9.32 -29.42
C VAL A 533 -17.33 -10.02 -28.17
N ASN A 534 -18.59 -9.75 -27.83
CA ASN A 534 -19.33 -10.34 -26.70
C ASN A 534 -18.89 -9.93 -25.28
N GLY A 535 -18.35 -8.72 -25.07
CA GLY A 535 -18.07 -8.22 -23.71
C GLY A 535 -16.87 -8.87 -23.00
N ALA A 536 -16.05 -9.64 -23.72
CA ALA A 536 -14.82 -10.20 -23.18
C ALA A 536 -13.73 -9.13 -22.97
N PRO A 537 -12.91 -9.23 -21.90
CA PRO A 537 -11.79 -8.31 -21.66
C PRO A 537 -10.77 -8.33 -22.81
N PRO A 538 -10.05 -7.23 -23.06
CA PRO A 538 -9.05 -7.17 -24.13
C PRO A 538 -7.98 -8.24 -23.93
N ARG A 539 -7.76 -9.09 -24.95
CA ARG A 539 -6.73 -10.14 -24.90
C ARG A 539 -5.35 -9.49 -25.00
N LEU A 540 -4.51 -9.72 -23.99
CA LEU A 540 -3.08 -9.40 -24.04
C LEU A 540 -2.41 -10.14 -25.21
N SER A 541 -1.44 -9.51 -25.86
CA SER A 541 -0.51 -10.26 -26.69
C SER A 541 0.33 -11.20 -25.79
N PRO A 542 0.67 -12.41 -26.25
CA PRO A 542 1.51 -13.33 -25.49
C PRO A 542 2.81 -12.68 -24.99
N ALA A 543 3.45 -11.86 -25.83
CA ALA A 543 4.68 -11.15 -25.49
C ALA A 543 4.54 -10.16 -24.31
N VAL A 544 3.43 -9.41 -24.23
CA VAL A 544 3.18 -8.50 -23.10
C VAL A 544 2.93 -9.29 -21.82
N ARG A 545 2.16 -10.38 -21.91
CA ARG A 545 1.91 -11.26 -20.75
C ARG A 545 3.21 -11.87 -20.23
N GLU A 546 4.06 -12.35 -21.12
CA GLU A 546 5.35 -12.95 -20.79
C GLU A 546 6.33 -11.93 -20.18
N ALA A 547 6.38 -10.71 -20.71
CA ALA A 547 7.20 -9.64 -20.14
C ALA A 547 6.77 -9.23 -18.73
N ILE A 548 5.46 -9.10 -18.46
CA ILE A 548 4.97 -8.82 -17.11
C ILE A 548 5.29 -9.99 -16.18
N ASP A 549 5.01 -11.22 -16.62
CA ASP A 549 5.23 -12.43 -15.85
C ASP A 549 6.71 -12.65 -15.48
N LEU A 550 7.62 -12.40 -16.41
CA LEU A 550 9.06 -12.39 -16.18
C LEU A 550 9.41 -11.47 -15.00
N HIS A 551 8.89 -10.24 -15.00
CA HIS A 551 9.21 -9.27 -13.95
C HIS A 551 8.53 -9.58 -12.61
N LEU A 552 7.38 -10.26 -12.62
CA LEU A 552 6.79 -10.82 -11.40
C LEU A 552 7.66 -11.96 -10.82
N ARG A 553 8.25 -12.80 -11.67
CA ARG A 553 9.20 -13.84 -11.24
C ARG A 553 10.48 -13.23 -10.67
N ARG A 554 11.02 -12.19 -11.30
CA ARG A 554 12.20 -11.45 -10.80
C ARG A 554 11.92 -10.81 -9.44
N LEU A 555 10.73 -10.22 -9.28
CA LEU A 555 10.26 -9.67 -8.01
C LEU A 555 10.14 -10.73 -6.92
N ALA A 556 9.48 -11.86 -7.20
CA ALA A 556 9.36 -12.97 -6.26
C ALA A 556 10.73 -13.57 -5.91
N GLY A 557 11.63 -13.71 -6.90
CA GLY A 557 13.00 -14.17 -6.71
C GLY A 557 13.78 -13.29 -5.74
N LEU A 558 13.71 -11.97 -5.93
CA LEU A 558 14.36 -11.01 -5.03
C LEU A 558 13.81 -11.14 -3.60
N LEU A 559 12.48 -11.20 -3.44
CA LEU A 559 11.83 -11.31 -2.14
C LEU A 559 12.24 -12.60 -1.38
N LEU A 560 12.42 -13.70 -2.09
CA LEU A 560 12.71 -15.00 -1.46
C LEU A 560 14.20 -15.26 -1.24
N THR A 561 15.04 -14.81 -2.17
CA THR A 561 16.45 -15.24 -2.23
C THR A 561 17.44 -14.09 -2.14
N GLY A 562 16.97 -12.84 -2.17
CA GLY A 562 17.82 -11.67 -2.37
C GLY A 562 18.38 -11.56 -3.79
N ASN A 563 18.02 -12.47 -4.70
CA ASN A 563 18.48 -12.50 -6.08
C ASN A 563 17.29 -12.48 -7.05
N MET A 564 17.30 -11.51 -7.96
CA MET A 564 16.26 -11.27 -8.96
C MET A 564 16.42 -12.10 -10.24
N GLY A 565 17.58 -12.72 -10.45
CA GLY A 565 17.92 -13.38 -11.72
C GLY A 565 18.34 -12.39 -12.81
N PRO A 566 18.58 -12.87 -14.05
CA PRO A 566 19.05 -12.05 -15.17
C PRO A 566 18.07 -10.93 -15.53
N LYS A 567 18.61 -9.89 -16.17
CA LYS A 567 17.82 -8.80 -16.77
C LYS A 567 17.08 -9.30 -18.00
N ALA A 568 16.00 -8.62 -18.36
CA ALA A 568 15.36 -8.86 -19.65
C ALA A 568 16.26 -8.34 -20.78
N ASP A 569 16.68 -9.22 -21.69
CA ASP A 569 17.57 -8.87 -22.80
C ASP A 569 16.91 -7.91 -23.81
N ALA A 570 15.58 -8.01 -23.95
CA ALA A 570 14.81 -7.18 -24.86
C ALA A 570 14.42 -5.84 -24.20
N PRO A 571 14.81 -4.68 -24.77
CA PRO A 571 14.42 -3.36 -24.26
C PRO A 571 12.90 -3.16 -24.13
N GLU A 572 12.11 -3.87 -24.94
CA GLU A 572 10.64 -3.86 -24.87
C GLU A 572 10.11 -4.58 -23.62
N ALA A 573 10.66 -5.74 -23.28
CA ALA A 573 10.27 -6.48 -22.09
C ALA A 573 10.65 -5.71 -20.81
N ALA A 574 11.81 -5.04 -20.82
CA ALA A 574 12.23 -4.12 -19.78
C ALA A 574 11.24 -2.94 -19.59
N ALA A 575 10.83 -2.30 -20.68
CA ALA A 575 9.84 -1.21 -20.67
C ALA A 575 8.51 -1.63 -20.05
N ILE A 576 7.99 -2.78 -20.49
CA ILE A 576 6.73 -3.35 -20.02
C ILE A 576 6.85 -3.71 -18.54
N GLY A 577 7.95 -4.35 -18.15
CA GLY A 577 8.25 -4.69 -16.76
C GLY A 577 8.27 -3.46 -15.86
N ALA A 578 8.93 -2.38 -16.28
CA ALA A 578 9.01 -1.15 -15.49
C ALA A 578 7.65 -0.47 -15.32
N ALA A 579 6.88 -0.34 -16.41
CA ALA A 579 5.53 0.22 -16.32
C ALA A 579 4.61 -0.66 -15.45
N ALA A 580 4.73 -1.98 -15.57
CA ALA A 580 3.93 -2.95 -14.82
C ALA A 580 4.23 -2.90 -13.32
N LEU A 581 5.51 -2.91 -12.93
CA LEU A 581 5.91 -2.85 -11.52
C LEU A 581 5.61 -1.49 -10.91
N ALA A 582 5.81 -0.39 -11.64
CA ALA A 582 5.43 0.95 -11.16
C ALA A 582 3.92 1.08 -10.93
N PHE A 583 3.11 0.48 -11.81
CA PHE A 583 1.66 0.39 -11.64
C PHE A 583 1.28 -0.50 -10.45
N PHE A 584 1.92 -1.66 -10.31
CA PHE A 584 1.60 -2.65 -9.28
C PHE A 584 2.00 -2.20 -7.87
N ARG A 585 3.16 -1.53 -7.74
CA ARG A 585 3.71 -1.00 -6.48
C ARG A 585 2.70 -0.18 -5.67
N ASN A 586 1.88 0.63 -6.35
CA ASN A 586 0.94 1.55 -5.72
C ASN A 586 -0.46 0.94 -5.50
N ARG A 587 -0.65 -0.34 -5.89
CA ARG A 587 -1.94 -1.03 -5.80
C ARG A 587 -2.03 -2.03 -4.68
N ALA A 588 -0.89 -2.61 -4.27
CA ALA A 588 -0.82 -3.43 -3.07
C ALA A 588 -1.11 -2.55 -1.84
N SER A 589 -2.21 -2.85 -1.16
CA SER A 589 -2.70 -2.14 0.03
C SER A 589 -2.64 -3.05 1.24
N ALA A 590 -2.05 -2.63 2.35
CA ALA A 590 -2.16 -3.37 3.62
C ALA A 590 -3.40 -2.91 4.41
N PRO A 591 -4.03 -3.80 5.21
CA PRO A 591 -3.80 -5.25 5.26
C PRO A 591 -4.47 -6.00 4.08
N ARG A 592 -5.16 -5.27 3.18
CA ARG A 592 -6.04 -5.77 2.09
C ARG A 592 -5.41 -6.76 1.11
N ASP A 593 -4.10 -6.71 0.99
CA ASP A 593 -3.32 -7.50 0.07
C ASP A 593 -2.29 -8.29 0.84
N MET A 594 -1.61 -7.69 1.81
CA MET A 594 -0.65 -8.35 2.69
C MET A 594 -0.48 -7.61 4.01
N SER A 595 0.15 -8.24 4.99
CA SER A 595 0.50 -7.55 6.25
C SER A 595 1.27 -6.25 5.95
N ALA A 596 1.19 -5.28 6.87
CA ALA A 596 1.85 -3.98 6.67
C ALA A 596 3.35 -4.14 6.35
N THR A 597 4.04 -5.01 7.09
CA THR A 597 5.46 -5.31 6.88
C THR A 597 5.70 -6.00 5.53
N ALA A 598 4.83 -6.93 5.12
CA ALA A 598 4.95 -7.56 3.80
C ALA A 598 4.75 -6.54 2.67
N ALA A 599 3.83 -5.59 2.82
CA ALA A 599 3.59 -4.53 1.84
C ALA A 599 4.80 -3.60 1.71
N GLU A 600 5.45 -3.27 2.83
CA GLU A 600 6.71 -2.53 2.84
C GLU A 600 7.82 -3.29 2.09
N ARG A 601 8.00 -4.59 2.36
CA ARG A 601 8.98 -5.45 1.65
C ARG A 601 8.67 -5.54 0.16
N PHE A 602 7.40 -5.73 -0.20
CA PHE A 602 6.92 -5.78 -1.57
C PHE A 602 7.28 -4.50 -2.34
N ARG A 603 7.00 -3.32 -1.79
CA ARG A 603 7.28 -2.05 -2.47
C ARG A 603 8.77 -1.78 -2.58
N ALA A 604 9.55 -2.08 -1.54
CA ALA A 604 11.00 -2.00 -1.57
C ALA A 604 11.59 -2.92 -2.67
N ALA A 605 11.07 -4.14 -2.79
CA ALA A 605 11.48 -5.07 -3.83
C ALA A 605 11.04 -4.59 -5.22
N CYS A 606 9.85 -4.01 -5.38
CA CYS A 606 9.45 -3.37 -6.65
C CYS A 606 10.41 -2.25 -7.03
N ASP A 607 10.79 -1.39 -6.08
CA ASP A 607 11.76 -0.32 -6.31
C ASP A 607 13.13 -0.87 -6.73
N ALA A 608 13.62 -1.91 -6.08
CA ALA A 608 14.89 -2.56 -6.45
C ALA A 608 14.84 -3.18 -7.85
N VAL A 609 13.76 -3.88 -8.22
CA VAL A 609 13.60 -4.45 -9.57
C VAL A 609 13.48 -3.34 -10.61
N LEU A 610 12.77 -2.25 -10.31
CA LEU A 610 12.68 -1.08 -11.18
C LEU A 610 14.04 -0.44 -11.44
N MET A 611 14.89 -0.34 -10.42
CA MET A 611 16.26 0.16 -10.58
C MET A 611 17.10 -0.77 -11.44
N ASP A 612 16.98 -2.08 -11.24
CA ASP A 612 17.78 -3.06 -12.00
C ASP A 612 17.33 -3.21 -13.47
N ILE A 613 16.08 -2.91 -13.82
CA ILE A 613 15.63 -2.91 -15.23
C ILE A 613 16.43 -1.91 -16.08
N TYR A 614 16.86 -0.80 -15.49
CA TYR A 614 17.60 0.27 -16.16
C TYR A 614 19.09 0.24 -15.81
#